data_AF-A0A7X7KCY6-F1
#
_entry.id   AF-A0A7X7KCY6-F1
#
_cell.length_a   1.000
_cell.length_b   1.000
_cell.length_c   1.000
_cell.angle_alpha   90.00
_cell.angle_beta   90.00
_cell.angle_gamma   90.00
#
_symmetry.space_group_name_H-M   'P 1'
#
loop_
_entity.id
_entity.type
_entity.pdbx_description
1 polymer ?
#
loop_
_entity_poly.entity_id
_entity_poly.type
_entity_poly.pdbx_seq_one_letter_code
_entity_poly.pdbx_strand_id
1 'polypeptide(L)'
;DASLGEAYQIIRRGAADLMLVGATGSRLHPMKMIHAVGQEEIAGDGGDPATASRPFDRDRRGMVLGEGAGAVVLEELAAAQARGAAIYGEVAAAANSSAADRRLQARRGKAMQNALEAVIRAAGVQPETIGHLHAHGLSTRTGDAEEAAAIERVFGSRKKPLPVTAAKSYFGNLGAGAGSVELIASLLAMQHGRLFPILNYDAPDPECPISAVRDFDTPPGDSFIHLSVTPQGQAAALMLRRYEGSI
;
A
#
# COMPACT_ATOMS: atom_id res chain seq x y z
N ASP A 1 -5.49 2.88 -5.16
CA ASP A 1 -5.56 1.41 -5.37
C ASP A 1 -6.84 1.00 -6.05
N ALA A 2 -8.02 1.27 -5.46
CA ALA A 2 -9.31 0.94 -6.06
C ALA A 2 -9.48 1.51 -7.50
N SER A 3 -9.02 2.75 -7.75
CA SER A 3 -9.06 3.36 -9.09
C SER A 3 -8.19 2.62 -10.11
N LEU A 4 -6.98 2.20 -9.74
CA LEU A 4 -6.12 1.40 -10.62
C LEU A 4 -6.67 0.00 -10.81
N GLY A 5 -7.23 -0.60 -9.76
CA GLY A 5 -7.90 -1.88 -9.83
C GLY A 5 -9.06 -1.86 -10.82
N GLU A 6 -9.91 -0.82 -10.79
CA GLU A 6 -11.00 -0.68 -11.77
C GLU A 6 -10.46 -0.43 -13.18
N ALA A 7 -9.44 0.42 -13.34
CA ALA A 7 -8.81 0.63 -14.64
C ALA A 7 -8.25 -0.66 -15.24
N TYR A 8 -7.59 -1.48 -14.42
CA TYR A 8 -7.13 -2.81 -14.80
C TYR A 8 -8.29 -3.70 -15.25
N GLN A 9 -9.43 -3.68 -14.54
CA GLN A 9 -10.61 -4.45 -14.95
C GLN A 9 -11.24 -3.94 -16.25
N ILE A 10 -11.25 -2.62 -16.49
CA ILE A 10 -11.74 -1.99 -17.72
C ILE A 10 -10.91 -2.39 -18.92
N ILE A 11 -9.58 -2.32 -18.81
CA ILE A 11 -8.67 -2.70 -19.89
C ILE A 11 -8.77 -4.20 -20.14
N ARG A 12 -8.76 -5.02 -19.08
CA ARG A 12 -8.85 -6.48 -19.19
C ARG A 12 -10.13 -6.98 -19.86
N ARG A 13 -11.25 -6.24 -19.72
CA ARG A 13 -12.52 -6.57 -20.40
C ARG A 13 -12.64 -5.97 -21.81
N GLY A 14 -11.59 -5.33 -22.33
CA GLY A 14 -11.55 -4.74 -23.67
C GLY A 14 -12.40 -3.47 -23.80
N ALA A 15 -12.70 -2.78 -22.69
CA ALA A 15 -13.53 -1.57 -22.70
C ALA A 15 -12.70 -0.27 -22.83
N ALA A 16 -11.37 -0.35 -22.69
CA ALA A 16 -10.43 0.70 -23.02
C ALA A 16 -9.05 0.07 -23.30
N ASP A 17 -8.22 0.73 -24.10
CA ASP A 17 -6.83 0.30 -24.33
C ASP A 17 -5.85 1.05 -23.41
N LEU A 18 -6.23 2.24 -22.96
CA LEU A 18 -5.41 3.13 -22.13
C LEU A 18 -6.29 3.91 -21.15
N MET A 19 -5.81 4.07 -19.90
CA MET A 19 -6.46 4.86 -18.87
C MET A 19 -5.44 5.68 -18.06
N LEU A 20 -5.73 6.97 -17.87
CA LEU A 20 -5.05 7.80 -16.88
C LEU A 20 -5.67 7.55 -15.51
N VAL A 21 -4.86 7.09 -14.56
CA VAL A 21 -5.30 6.78 -13.20
C VAL A 21 -4.50 7.60 -12.21
N GLY A 22 -5.18 8.37 -11.37
CA GLY A 22 -4.52 9.12 -10.33
C GLY A 22 -5.48 9.58 -9.26
N ALA A 23 -4.90 10.09 -8.18
CA ALA A 23 -5.65 10.71 -7.11
C ALA A 23 -4.81 11.80 -6.46
N THR A 24 -5.49 12.73 -5.82
CA THR A 24 -4.89 13.79 -5.03
C THR A 24 -5.55 13.81 -3.66
N GLY A 25 -4.76 14.08 -2.62
CA GLY A 25 -5.28 14.44 -1.32
C GLY A 25 -4.68 15.75 -0.86
N SER A 26 -5.58 16.62 -0.42
CA SER A 26 -5.23 17.93 0.09
C SER A 26 -6.14 18.30 1.28
N ARG A 27 -5.56 19.08 2.19
CA ARG A 27 -6.09 19.62 3.43
C ARG A 27 -6.09 21.16 3.45
N LEU A 28 -6.21 21.81 2.28
CA LEU A 28 -6.33 23.28 2.17
C LEU A 28 -7.43 23.88 3.05
N HIS A 29 -8.57 23.19 3.19
CA HIS A 29 -9.70 23.70 3.97
C HIS A 29 -9.58 23.25 5.44
N PRO A 30 -9.59 24.18 6.43
CA PRO A 30 -9.43 23.85 7.85
C PRO A 30 -10.42 22.80 8.38
N MET A 31 -11.65 22.77 7.84
CA MET A 31 -12.64 21.74 8.17
C MET A 31 -12.13 20.30 7.97
N LYS A 32 -11.22 20.06 7.01
CA LYS A 32 -10.62 18.74 6.82
C LYS A 32 -9.68 18.36 7.97
N MET A 33 -8.97 19.33 8.54
CA MET A 33 -8.13 19.13 9.73
C MET A 33 -8.99 18.88 10.96
N ILE A 34 -10.04 19.68 11.17
CA ILE A 34 -10.99 19.51 12.27
C ILE A 34 -11.64 18.11 12.21
N HIS A 35 -12.07 17.69 11.02
CA HIS A 35 -12.63 16.35 10.83
C HIS A 35 -11.61 15.25 11.18
N ALA A 36 -10.39 15.36 10.67
CA ALA A 36 -9.34 14.37 10.96
C ALA A 36 -9.03 14.28 12.47
N VAL A 37 -8.84 15.42 13.14
CA VAL A 37 -8.58 15.46 14.59
C VAL A 37 -9.78 14.95 15.40
N GLY A 38 -11.01 15.16 14.92
CA GLY A 38 -12.22 14.77 15.63
C GLY A 38 -12.67 13.33 15.43
N GLN A 39 -12.14 12.60 14.45
CA GLN A 39 -12.60 11.25 14.08
C GLN A 39 -11.49 10.21 13.93
N GLU A 40 -10.24 10.62 13.81
CA GLU A 40 -9.12 9.72 13.52
C GLU A 40 -8.05 9.78 14.62
N GLU A 41 -7.23 8.74 14.74
CA GLU A 41 -6.08 8.71 15.65
C GLU A 41 -4.93 9.50 15.03
N ILE A 42 -4.79 10.77 15.40
CA ILE A 42 -3.73 11.68 14.91
C ILE A 42 -2.56 11.70 15.89
N ALA A 43 -1.34 11.70 15.36
CA ALA A 43 -0.15 11.93 16.16
C ALA A 43 -0.23 13.29 16.86
N GLY A 44 -0.17 13.29 18.20
CA GLY A 44 -0.28 14.50 19.03
C GLY A 44 0.84 15.53 18.81
N ASP A 45 0.68 16.71 19.41
CA ASP A 45 1.42 17.96 19.17
C ASP A 45 2.77 18.11 19.91
N GLY A 46 3.32 17.01 20.43
CA GLY A 46 4.42 17.06 21.42
C GLY A 46 5.78 16.51 20.98
N GLY A 47 6.11 16.48 19.69
CA GLY A 47 7.37 15.91 19.19
C GLY A 47 7.86 16.53 17.89
N ASP A 48 9.03 16.09 17.42
CA ASP A 48 9.56 16.50 16.12
C ASP A 48 8.66 15.94 15.00
N PRO A 49 8.06 16.81 14.15
CA PRO A 49 7.27 16.37 13.01
C PRO A 49 8.01 15.39 12.08
N ALA A 50 9.34 15.51 11.96
CA ALA A 50 10.15 14.62 11.13
C ALA A 50 10.14 13.16 11.62
N THR A 51 9.89 12.95 12.92
CA THR A 51 9.86 11.62 13.54
C THR A 51 8.45 11.15 13.89
N ALA A 52 7.41 11.91 13.53
CA ALA A 52 6.05 11.71 14.02
C ALA A 52 5.33 10.51 13.38
N SER A 53 5.59 10.20 12.10
CA SER A 53 5.01 9.03 11.45
C SER A 53 5.89 7.81 11.71
N ARG A 54 5.36 6.86 12.46
CA ARG A 54 6.09 5.67 12.95
C ARG A 54 5.30 4.39 12.66
N PRO A 55 5.13 3.99 11.39
CA PRO A 55 4.37 2.79 11.05
C PRO A 55 4.94 1.56 11.76
N PHE A 56 4.08 0.81 12.45
CA PHE A 56 4.39 -0.44 13.17
C PHE A 56 5.38 -0.31 14.35
N ASP A 57 5.88 0.88 14.64
CA ASP A 57 6.75 1.12 15.79
C ASP A 57 5.92 1.10 17.10
N ARG A 58 6.47 0.49 18.15
CA ARG A 58 5.84 0.37 19.47
C ARG A 58 5.38 1.72 20.02
N ASP A 59 6.15 2.76 19.79
CA ASP A 59 5.97 4.07 20.39
C ASP A 59 5.22 5.03 19.43
N ARG A 60 4.50 4.50 18.43
CA ARG A 60 3.60 5.26 17.55
C ARG A 60 2.41 5.85 18.30
N ARG A 61 1.92 6.99 17.80
CA ARG A 61 0.91 7.82 18.49
C ARG A 61 -0.28 8.22 17.61
N GLY A 62 -0.40 7.65 16.42
CA GLY A 62 -1.40 8.02 15.42
C GLY A 62 -0.76 8.44 14.10
N MET A 63 -1.62 8.70 13.12
CA MET A 63 -1.18 9.09 11.79
C MET A 63 -0.72 10.54 11.73
N VAL A 64 0.21 10.80 10.81
CA VAL A 64 0.58 12.16 10.39
C VAL A 64 -0.20 12.50 9.14
N LEU A 65 -0.69 13.74 9.04
CA LEU A 65 -1.45 14.22 7.89
C LEU A 65 -0.48 14.80 6.84
N GLY A 66 -0.49 14.27 5.61
CA GLY A 66 0.28 14.80 4.48
C GLY A 66 -0.54 15.15 3.25
N GLU A 67 -0.01 15.95 2.32
CA GLU A 67 -0.69 16.28 1.07
C GLU A 67 0.11 15.78 -0.13
N GLY A 68 -0.57 15.38 -1.19
CA GLY A 68 0.11 14.93 -2.40
C GLY A 68 -0.80 14.35 -3.44
N ALA A 69 -0.24 14.20 -4.64
CA ALA A 69 -0.92 13.64 -5.79
C ALA A 69 0.03 12.73 -6.56
N GLY A 70 -0.53 11.69 -7.16
CA GLY A 70 0.19 10.80 -8.07
C GLY A 70 -0.73 10.35 -9.18
N ALA A 71 -0.15 10.10 -10.35
CA ALA A 71 -0.86 9.54 -11.49
C ALA A 71 0.04 8.59 -12.27
N VAL A 72 -0.58 7.59 -12.87
CA VAL A 72 0.04 6.61 -13.77
C VAL A 72 -0.83 6.47 -15.01
N VAL A 73 -0.20 6.09 -16.12
CA VAL A 73 -0.91 5.64 -17.32
C VAL A 73 -0.89 4.13 -17.30
N LEU A 74 -2.08 3.51 -17.31
CA LEU A 74 -2.24 2.08 -17.47
C LEU A 74 -2.67 1.81 -18.92
N GLU A 75 -2.03 0.84 -19.56
CA GLU A 75 -2.27 0.51 -20.97
C GLU A 75 -2.23 -1.01 -21.14
N GLU A 76 -2.93 -1.51 -22.16
CA GLU A 76 -2.76 -2.89 -22.61
C GLU A 76 -1.31 -3.12 -23.07
N LEU A 77 -0.74 -4.29 -22.73
CA LEU A 77 0.68 -4.54 -22.90
C LEU A 77 1.11 -4.52 -24.37
N ALA A 78 0.34 -5.16 -25.27
CA ALA A 78 0.67 -5.19 -26.69
C ALA A 78 0.58 -3.79 -27.32
N ALA A 79 -0.38 -2.96 -26.91
CA ALA A 79 -0.48 -1.56 -27.33
C ALA A 79 0.75 -0.74 -26.88
N ALA A 80 1.14 -0.87 -25.60
CA ALA A 80 2.32 -0.22 -25.05
C ALA A 80 3.61 -0.64 -25.78
N GLN A 81 3.75 -1.94 -26.07
CA GLN A 81 4.88 -2.49 -26.83
C GLN A 81 4.92 -1.99 -28.27
N ALA A 82 3.77 -1.99 -28.98
CA ALA A 82 3.68 -1.59 -30.38
C ALA A 82 4.16 -0.15 -30.63
N ARG A 83 3.96 0.74 -29.65
CA ARG A 83 4.42 2.14 -29.72
C ARG A 83 5.76 2.40 -29.03
N GLY A 84 6.45 1.37 -28.53
CA GLY A 84 7.74 1.50 -27.83
C GLY A 84 7.65 2.30 -26.54
N ALA A 85 6.58 2.12 -25.76
CA ALA A 85 6.41 2.80 -24.48
C ALA A 85 7.43 2.32 -23.44
N ALA A 86 7.91 3.23 -22.58
CA ALA A 86 8.66 2.84 -21.39
C ALA A 86 7.70 2.18 -20.37
N ILE A 87 7.93 0.91 -20.06
CA ILE A 87 7.09 0.12 -19.15
C ILE A 87 7.78 0.03 -17.78
N TYR A 88 7.14 0.60 -16.76
CA TYR A 88 7.66 0.61 -15.38
C TYR A 88 7.37 -0.69 -14.61
N GLY A 89 6.36 -1.45 -15.04
CA GLY A 89 5.92 -2.69 -14.43
C GLY A 89 4.56 -3.12 -14.96
N GLU A 90 4.15 -4.32 -14.60
CA GLU A 90 2.88 -4.91 -15.02
C GLU A 90 1.94 -5.07 -13.83
N VAL A 91 0.66 -4.69 -14.00
CA VAL A 91 -0.38 -5.01 -13.02
C VAL A 91 -0.83 -6.46 -13.24
N ALA A 92 -0.43 -7.36 -12.35
CA ALA A 92 -0.73 -8.78 -12.44
C ALA A 92 -2.15 -9.12 -11.94
N ALA A 93 -2.59 -8.45 -10.87
CA ALA A 93 -3.92 -8.65 -10.31
C ALA A 93 -4.39 -7.45 -9.47
N ALA A 94 -5.69 -7.35 -9.29
CA ALA A 94 -6.34 -6.42 -8.38
C ALA A 94 -7.47 -7.12 -7.64
N ALA A 95 -7.60 -6.87 -6.33
CA ALA A 95 -8.69 -7.37 -5.52
C ALA A 95 -9.13 -6.33 -4.49
N ASN A 96 -10.42 -6.35 -4.17
CA ASN A 96 -11.00 -5.50 -3.13
C ASN A 96 -11.83 -6.38 -2.19
N SER A 97 -11.92 -5.97 -0.93
CA SER A 97 -12.81 -6.61 0.05
C SER A 97 -13.36 -5.58 1.03
N SER A 98 -14.57 -5.81 1.50
CA SER A 98 -15.12 -5.09 2.64
C SER A 98 -15.62 -6.08 3.68
N ALA A 99 -15.48 -5.72 4.95
CA ALA A 99 -15.97 -6.52 6.06
C ALA A 99 -16.50 -5.61 7.17
N ALA A 100 -17.70 -5.92 7.66
CA ALA A 100 -18.32 -5.25 8.79
C ALA A 100 -19.04 -6.27 9.69
N ASP A 101 -19.29 -5.90 10.94
CA ASP A 101 -20.12 -6.68 11.84
C ASP A 101 -21.63 -6.39 11.65
N ARG A 102 -22.49 -7.02 12.46
CA ARG A 102 -23.95 -6.83 12.40
C ARG A 102 -24.41 -5.41 12.81
N ARG A 103 -23.53 -4.62 13.41
CA ARG A 103 -23.75 -3.22 13.79
C ARG A 103 -23.12 -2.25 12.79
N LEU A 104 -22.70 -2.76 11.61
CA LEU A 104 -22.01 -2.01 10.56
C LEU A 104 -20.66 -1.41 11.01
N GLN A 105 -20.05 -1.96 12.08
CA GLN A 105 -18.70 -1.59 12.49
C GLN A 105 -17.67 -2.26 11.58
N ALA A 106 -16.72 -1.49 11.09
CA ALA A 106 -15.69 -1.95 10.17
C ALA A 106 -14.80 -3.04 10.79
N ARG A 107 -14.55 -4.11 10.04
CA ARG A 107 -13.61 -5.19 10.39
C ARG A 107 -12.38 -5.12 9.49
N ARG A 108 -11.59 -4.05 9.62
CA ARG A 108 -10.46 -3.71 8.74
C ARG A 108 -9.47 -4.87 8.57
N GLY A 109 -9.04 -5.51 9.66
CA GLY A 109 -8.14 -6.67 9.61
C GLY A 109 -8.69 -7.82 8.76
N LYS A 110 -10.00 -8.09 8.81
CA LYS A 110 -10.62 -9.13 7.98
C LYS A 110 -10.72 -8.71 6.52
N ALA A 111 -11.04 -7.44 6.25
CA ALA A 111 -11.05 -6.91 4.89
C ALA A 111 -9.65 -6.99 4.23
N MET A 112 -8.60 -6.59 4.96
CA MET A 112 -7.21 -6.68 4.48
C MET A 112 -6.79 -8.13 4.22
N GLN A 113 -7.06 -9.06 5.15
CA GLN A 113 -6.79 -10.48 4.94
C GLN A 113 -7.47 -11.00 3.67
N ASN A 114 -8.77 -10.73 3.51
CA ASN A 114 -9.53 -11.18 2.35
C ASN A 114 -8.98 -10.59 1.03
N ALA A 115 -8.61 -9.31 1.03
CA ALA A 115 -8.04 -8.64 -0.15
C ALA A 115 -6.68 -9.23 -0.54
N LEU A 116 -5.80 -9.47 0.45
CA LEU A 116 -4.50 -10.12 0.24
C LEU A 116 -4.66 -11.54 -0.32
N GLU A 117 -5.49 -12.37 0.31
CA GLU A 117 -5.73 -13.73 -0.20
C GLU A 117 -6.36 -13.72 -1.60
N ALA A 118 -7.26 -12.78 -1.87
CA ALA A 118 -7.92 -12.67 -3.17
C ALA A 118 -6.96 -12.20 -4.27
N VAL A 119 -6.07 -11.24 -4.02
CA VAL A 119 -5.12 -10.77 -5.04
C VAL A 119 -4.08 -11.85 -5.36
N ILE A 120 -3.61 -12.61 -4.36
CA ILE A 120 -2.69 -13.73 -4.55
C ILE A 120 -3.34 -14.82 -5.42
N ARG A 121 -4.59 -15.21 -5.09
CA ARG A 121 -5.35 -16.16 -5.90
C ARG A 121 -5.59 -15.66 -7.32
N ALA A 122 -5.95 -14.39 -7.48
CA ALA A 122 -6.21 -13.80 -8.80
C ALA A 122 -4.95 -13.71 -9.67
N ALA A 123 -3.79 -13.48 -9.06
CA ALA A 123 -2.50 -13.49 -9.74
C ALA A 123 -1.99 -14.90 -10.05
N GLY A 124 -2.54 -15.94 -9.40
CA GLY A 124 -2.12 -17.33 -9.59
C GLY A 124 -0.70 -17.62 -9.09
N VAL A 125 -0.21 -16.86 -8.10
CA VAL A 125 1.15 -17.00 -7.56
C VAL A 125 1.15 -17.64 -6.18
N GLN A 126 2.30 -18.16 -5.78
CA GLN A 126 2.52 -18.64 -4.42
C GLN A 126 2.99 -17.49 -3.51
N PRO A 127 2.53 -17.41 -2.25
CA PRO A 127 2.96 -16.37 -1.31
C PRO A 127 4.48 -16.23 -1.21
N GLU A 128 5.24 -17.33 -1.37
CA GLU A 128 6.70 -17.39 -1.30
C GLU A 128 7.41 -16.60 -2.41
N THR A 129 6.74 -16.36 -3.54
CA THR A 129 7.33 -15.71 -4.72
C THR A 129 7.20 -14.19 -4.70
N ILE A 130 6.40 -13.65 -3.78
CA ILE A 130 6.19 -12.20 -3.66
C ILE A 130 7.43 -11.56 -3.03
N GLY A 131 7.97 -10.55 -3.72
CA GLY A 131 9.20 -9.86 -3.36
C GLY A 131 9.06 -9.00 -2.10
N HIS A 132 8.10 -8.09 -2.07
CA HIS A 132 7.80 -7.28 -0.89
C HIS A 132 6.31 -6.91 -0.78
N LEU A 133 5.90 -6.44 0.40
CA LEU A 133 4.61 -5.81 0.63
C LEU A 133 4.81 -4.33 0.89
N HIS A 134 4.13 -3.49 0.12
CA HIS A 134 3.90 -2.09 0.47
C HIS A 134 2.63 -2.03 1.34
N ALA A 135 2.83 -1.90 2.64
CA ALA A 135 1.75 -1.85 3.62
C ALA A 135 1.09 -0.48 3.67
N HIS A 136 -0.13 -0.44 4.17
CA HIS A 136 -0.86 0.77 4.47
C HIS A 136 -0.15 1.60 5.54
N GLY A 137 0.30 0.98 6.64
CA GLY A 137 1.22 1.54 7.64
C GLY A 137 0.83 2.93 8.12
N LEU A 138 -0.30 3.03 8.82
CA LEU A 138 -0.93 4.30 9.15
C LEU A 138 -0.31 4.99 10.38
N SER A 139 0.57 4.29 11.13
CA SER A 139 1.12 4.76 12.41
C SER A 139 0.09 4.82 13.56
N THR A 140 -1.08 4.20 13.38
CA THR A 140 -2.11 4.11 14.42
C THR A 140 -1.97 2.82 15.20
N ARG A 141 -2.30 2.84 16.51
CA ARG A 141 -2.11 1.66 17.36
C ARG A 141 -2.94 0.48 16.86
N THR A 142 -4.24 0.70 16.71
CA THR A 142 -5.18 -0.33 16.27
C THR A 142 -5.00 -0.70 14.81
N GLY A 143 -4.80 0.28 13.92
CA GLY A 143 -4.71 0.03 12.48
C GLY A 143 -3.49 -0.82 12.11
N ASP A 144 -2.31 -0.47 12.63
CA ASP A 144 -1.07 -1.19 12.32
C ASP A 144 -1.07 -2.60 12.93
N ALA A 145 -1.70 -2.81 14.09
CA ALA A 145 -1.87 -4.14 14.69
C ALA A 145 -2.84 -5.02 13.87
N GLU A 146 -3.96 -4.44 13.41
CA GLU A 146 -4.90 -5.14 12.53
C GLU A 146 -4.28 -5.51 11.18
N GLU A 147 -3.46 -4.61 10.62
CA GLU A 147 -2.73 -4.84 9.38
C GLU A 147 -1.66 -5.91 9.55
N ALA A 148 -0.82 -5.81 10.57
CA ALA A 148 0.20 -6.81 10.85
C ALA A 148 -0.40 -8.20 11.09
N ALA A 149 -1.51 -8.29 11.82
CA ALA A 149 -2.22 -9.55 12.00
C ALA A 149 -2.83 -10.11 10.69
N ALA A 150 -3.23 -9.25 9.75
CA ALA A 150 -3.69 -9.68 8.43
C ALA A 150 -2.52 -10.20 7.58
N ILE A 151 -1.37 -9.52 7.63
CA ILE A 151 -0.13 -9.94 6.96
C ILE A 151 0.32 -11.30 7.50
N GLU A 152 0.39 -11.45 8.81
CA GLU A 152 0.83 -12.70 9.45
C GLU A 152 -0.07 -13.89 9.08
N ARG A 153 -1.39 -13.68 9.03
CA ARG A 153 -2.33 -14.74 8.59
C ARG A 153 -2.09 -15.23 7.17
N VAL A 154 -1.62 -14.36 6.28
CA VAL A 154 -1.44 -14.67 4.84
C VAL A 154 -0.01 -15.13 4.54
N PHE A 155 0.98 -14.58 5.25
CA PHE A 155 2.40 -14.74 4.92
C PHE A 155 3.23 -15.38 6.02
N GLY A 156 2.69 -15.62 7.23
CA GLY A 156 3.42 -16.17 8.37
C GLY A 156 3.94 -17.59 8.17
N SER A 157 3.35 -18.35 7.24
CA SER A 157 3.83 -19.69 6.86
C SER A 157 5.00 -19.68 5.87
N ARG A 158 5.42 -18.51 5.37
CA ARG A 158 6.56 -18.42 4.44
C ARG A 158 7.85 -18.86 5.13
N LYS A 159 8.70 -19.59 4.40
CA LYS A 159 10.05 -19.96 4.86
C LYS A 159 10.96 -18.74 5.11
N LYS A 160 10.79 -17.69 4.31
CA LYS A 160 11.47 -16.41 4.47
C LYS A 160 10.41 -15.34 4.74
N PRO A 161 10.52 -14.59 5.84
CA PRO A 161 9.62 -13.48 6.12
C PRO A 161 9.51 -12.54 4.92
N LEU A 162 8.29 -12.08 4.63
CA LEU A 162 8.04 -11.13 3.55
C LEU A 162 8.52 -9.74 3.98
N PRO A 163 9.45 -9.09 3.24
CA PRO A 163 9.82 -7.70 3.52
C PRO A 163 8.60 -6.78 3.44
N VAL A 164 8.43 -5.93 4.46
CA VAL A 164 7.33 -4.96 4.54
C VAL A 164 7.88 -3.54 4.58
N THR A 165 7.41 -2.68 3.68
CA THR A 165 7.71 -1.24 3.69
C THR A 165 6.42 -0.41 3.77
N ALA A 166 6.53 0.85 4.19
CA ALA A 166 5.42 1.78 4.32
C ALA A 166 5.90 3.22 4.10
N ALA A 167 5.52 3.81 2.96
CA ALA A 167 6.04 5.11 2.56
C ALA A 167 5.39 6.29 3.31
N LYS A 168 4.28 6.09 4.03
CA LYS A 168 3.68 7.13 4.89
C LYS A 168 4.64 7.66 5.95
N SER A 169 5.66 6.90 6.32
CA SER A 169 6.74 7.36 7.21
C SER A 169 7.54 8.56 6.65
N TYR A 170 7.54 8.78 5.33
CA TYR A 170 8.28 9.88 4.67
C TYR A 170 7.45 11.16 4.49
N PHE A 171 6.14 11.02 4.30
CA PHE A 171 5.29 12.13 3.86
C PHE A 171 3.91 12.17 4.54
N GLY A 172 3.65 11.30 5.50
CA GLY A 172 2.36 11.16 6.17
C GLY A 172 1.29 10.50 5.31
N ASN A 173 0.05 10.53 5.79
CA ASN A 173 -1.11 10.03 5.07
C ASN A 173 -1.61 11.10 4.07
N LEU A 174 -1.38 10.85 2.77
CA LEU A 174 -1.79 11.72 1.67
C LEU A 174 -3.28 11.62 1.30
N GLY A 175 -4.11 10.98 2.15
CA GLY A 175 -5.52 10.76 1.87
C GLY A 175 -5.71 9.97 0.58
N ALA A 176 -6.60 10.43 -0.31
CA ALA A 176 -6.85 9.74 -1.57
C ALA A 176 -5.62 9.63 -2.48
N GLY A 177 -4.65 10.55 -2.38
CA GLY A 177 -3.41 10.51 -3.15
C GLY A 177 -2.40 9.47 -2.68
N ALA A 178 -2.56 8.91 -1.46
CA ALA A 178 -1.57 8.05 -0.83
C ALA A 178 -1.27 6.82 -1.69
N GLY A 179 -2.32 6.12 -2.13
CA GLY A 179 -2.13 4.88 -2.88
C GLY A 179 -1.38 5.09 -4.20
N SER A 180 -1.62 6.20 -4.91
CA SER A 180 -0.90 6.49 -6.16
C SER A 180 0.59 6.79 -5.92
N VAL A 181 0.93 7.54 -4.88
CA VAL A 181 2.32 7.88 -4.56
C VAL A 181 3.08 6.66 -4.03
N GLU A 182 2.45 5.86 -3.18
CA GLU A 182 3.00 4.63 -2.61
C GLU A 182 3.29 3.57 -3.68
N LEU A 183 2.35 3.38 -4.60
CA LEU A 183 2.52 2.52 -5.78
C LEU A 183 3.75 2.93 -6.60
N ILE A 184 3.88 4.22 -6.90
CA ILE A 184 5.01 4.77 -7.66
C ILE A 184 6.32 4.53 -6.90
N ALA A 185 6.34 4.73 -5.58
CA ALA A 185 7.53 4.47 -4.76
C ALA A 185 8.00 3.01 -4.85
N SER A 186 7.08 2.03 -4.75
CA SER A 186 7.44 0.61 -4.88
C SER A 186 7.82 0.20 -6.30
N LEU A 187 7.20 0.78 -7.33
CA LEU A 187 7.62 0.59 -8.72
C LEU A 187 9.07 1.06 -8.94
N LEU A 188 9.38 2.28 -8.48
CA LEU A 188 10.73 2.83 -8.59
C LEU A 188 11.74 2.04 -7.75
N ALA A 189 11.36 1.58 -6.54
CA ALA A 189 12.20 0.71 -5.73
C ALA A 189 12.57 -0.58 -6.46
N MET A 190 11.59 -1.23 -7.09
CA MET A 190 11.79 -2.44 -7.88
C MET A 190 12.69 -2.20 -9.11
N GLN A 191 12.46 -1.10 -9.83
CA GLN A 191 13.25 -0.70 -11.00
C GLN A 191 14.71 -0.38 -10.63
N HIS A 192 14.93 0.31 -9.50
CA HIS A 192 16.27 0.61 -9.00
C HIS A 192 16.93 -0.55 -8.25
N GLY A 193 16.21 -1.66 -8.05
CA GLY A 193 16.71 -2.83 -7.31
C GLY A 193 16.98 -2.54 -5.84
N ARG A 194 16.36 -1.51 -5.26
CA ARG A 194 16.66 -1.04 -3.90
C ARG A 194 15.38 -0.67 -3.16
N LEU A 195 15.00 -1.47 -2.16
CA LEU A 195 13.84 -1.20 -1.33
C LEU A 195 14.17 -0.10 -0.30
N PHE A 196 13.19 0.72 0.06
CA PHE A 196 13.37 1.78 1.04
C PHE A 196 12.88 1.34 2.43
N PRO A 197 13.55 1.78 3.52
CA PRO A 197 13.17 1.42 4.87
C PRO A 197 11.93 2.19 5.34
N ILE A 198 11.26 1.64 6.35
CA ILE A 198 10.27 2.38 7.14
C ILE A 198 11.04 3.35 8.05
N LEU A 199 10.82 4.66 7.90
CA LEU A 199 11.44 5.64 8.78
C LEU A 199 10.83 5.57 10.19
N ASN A 200 11.59 6.01 11.18
CA ASN A 200 11.16 6.16 12.58
C ASN A 200 10.70 4.84 13.25
N TYR A 201 11.22 3.71 12.76
CA TYR A 201 10.98 2.35 13.26
C TYR A 201 12.16 1.91 14.16
N ASP A 202 12.19 2.45 15.37
CA ASP A 202 13.28 2.25 16.33
C ASP A 202 13.04 0.98 17.18
N ALA A 203 11.79 0.79 17.60
CA ALA A 203 11.37 -0.27 18.49
C ALA A 203 10.19 -1.05 17.86
N PRO A 204 10.43 -2.28 17.38
CA PRO A 204 9.35 -3.13 16.89
C PRO A 204 8.24 -3.30 17.91
N ASP A 205 7.00 -3.10 17.50
CA ASP A 205 5.84 -3.46 18.32
C ASP A 205 5.65 -4.99 18.33
N PRO A 206 5.63 -5.66 19.49
CA PRO A 206 5.27 -7.08 19.59
C PRO A 206 3.89 -7.42 19.03
N GLU A 207 2.95 -6.46 18.99
CA GLU A 207 1.62 -6.64 18.36
C GLU A 207 1.67 -6.57 16.83
N CYS A 208 2.80 -6.16 16.25
CA CYS A 208 3.02 -6.04 14.81
C CYS A 208 4.16 -6.97 14.34
N PRO A 209 3.96 -8.30 14.26
CA PRO A 209 5.00 -9.27 13.88
C PRO A 209 5.28 -9.26 12.37
N ILE A 210 5.76 -8.13 11.85
CA ILE A 210 6.15 -7.95 10.45
C ILE A 210 7.67 -7.93 10.28
N SER A 211 8.15 -8.36 9.11
CA SER A 211 9.54 -8.16 8.71
C SER A 211 9.72 -6.78 8.07
N ALA A 212 9.66 -5.74 8.90
CA ALA A 212 9.85 -4.34 8.47
C ALA A 212 11.24 -4.13 7.85
N VAL A 213 11.29 -3.43 6.71
CA VAL A 213 12.54 -3.03 6.05
C VAL A 213 13.17 -1.88 6.84
N ARG A 214 14.46 -2.02 7.19
CA ARG A 214 15.19 -1.07 8.06
C ARG A 214 16.39 -0.40 7.41
N ASP A 215 16.81 -0.91 6.26
CA ASP A 215 17.94 -0.41 5.49
C ASP A 215 17.62 -0.45 3.99
N PHE A 216 18.57 -0.02 3.17
CA PHE A 216 18.49 -0.07 1.71
C PHE A 216 19.10 -1.34 1.11
N ASP A 217 19.57 -2.28 1.94
CA ASP A 217 20.23 -3.51 1.47
C ASP A 217 19.22 -4.62 1.19
N THR A 218 17.99 -4.48 1.70
CA THR A 218 16.90 -5.41 1.43
C THR A 218 16.48 -5.33 -0.04
N PRO A 219 16.56 -6.43 -0.81
CA PRO A 219 16.16 -6.44 -2.21
C PRO A 219 14.62 -6.36 -2.33
N PRO A 220 14.09 -5.61 -3.31
CA PRO A 220 12.63 -5.50 -3.52
C PRO A 220 12.01 -6.76 -4.16
N GLY A 221 12.84 -7.65 -4.72
CA GLY A 221 12.38 -8.77 -5.56
C GLY A 221 11.83 -8.31 -6.91
N ASP A 222 11.05 -9.18 -7.55
CA ASP A 222 10.50 -8.96 -8.91
C ASP A 222 8.98 -8.76 -8.91
N SER A 223 8.36 -8.72 -7.73
CA SER A 223 6.94 -8.42 -7.58
C SER A 223 6.64 -7.85 -6.20
N PHE A 224 5.54 -7.13 -6.10
CA PHE A 224 5.03 -6.65 -4.82
C PHE A 224 3.52 -6.63 -4.78
N ILE A 225 2.99 -6.65 -3.56
CA ILE A 225 1.61 -6.29 -3.30
C ILE A 225 1.58 -4.92 -2.64
N HIS A 226 0.67 -4.06 -3.08
CA HIS A 226 0.36 -2.80 -2.43
C HIS A 226 -1.03 -2.88 -1.81
N LEU A 227 -1.09 -2.60 -0.51
CA LEU A 227 -2.28 -2.76 0.32
C LEU A 227 -2.73 -1.39 0.86
N SER A 228 -4.01 -1.11 0.75
CA SER A 228 -4.65 0.01 1.43
C SER A 228 -5.98 -0.38 2.05
N VAL A 229 -6.38 0.36 3.07
CA VAL A 229 -7.68 0.18 3.74
C VAL A 229 -8.26 1.54 4.14
N THR A 230 -9.58 1.67 4.08
CA THR A 230 -10.31 2.84 4.59
C THR A 230 -10.74 2.63 6.05
N PRO A 231 -11.00 3.70 6.82
CA PRO A 231 -11.59 3.59 8.15
C PRO A 231 -12.90 2.79 8.17
N GLN A 232 -13.67 2.83 7.06
CA GLN A 232 -14.92 2.12 6.86
C GLN A 232 -14.74 0.62 6.53
N GLY A 233 -13.51 0.10 6.50
CA GLY A 233 -13.23 -1.32 6.32
C GLY A 233 -13.29 -1.78 4.87
N GLN A 234 -13.03 -0.90 3.91
CA GLN A 234 -12.82 -1.26 2.51
C GLN A 234 -11.33 -1.39 2.27
N ALA A 235 -10.86 -2.60 1.97
CA ALA A 235 -9.47 -2.88 1.63
C ALA A 235 -9.32 -3.11 0.12
N ALA A 236 -8.21 -2.63 -0.43
CA ALA A 236 -7.79 -2.86 -1.80
C ALA A 236 -6.37 -3.41 -1.81
N ALA A 237 -6.12 -4.40 -2.66
CA ALA A 237 -4.81 -4.98 -2.87
C ALA A 237 -4.50 -5.07 -4.37
N LEU A 238 -3.34 -4.57 -4.76
CA LEU A 238 -2.83 -4.62 -6.13
C LEU A 238 -1.56 -5.45 -6.14
N MET A 239 -1.44 -6.38 -7.08
CA MET A 239 -0.19 -7.10 -7.32
C MET A 239 0.46 -6.58 -8.60
N LEU A 240 1.73 -6.20 -8.49
CA LEU A 240 2.55 -5.74 -9.59
C LEU A 240 3.80 -6.61 -9.73
N ARG A 241 4.31 -6.72 -10.95
CA ARG A 241 5.56 -7.44 -11.25
C ARG A 241 6.47 -6.64 -12.17
N ARG A 242 7.76 -6.95 -12.11
CA ARG A 242 8.78 -6.40 -13.01
C ARG A 242 8.43 -6.77 -14.45
N TYR A 243 8.58 -5.80 -15.35
CA TYR A 243 8.54 -6.07 -16.79
C TYR A 243 9.93 -6.56 -17.25
N GLU A 244 9.99 -7.70 -17.93
CA GLU A 244 11.25 -8.32 -18.37
C GLU A 244 11.59 -8.04 -19.84
N GLY A 245 10.88 -7.12 -20.51
CA GLY A 245 11.18 -6.74 -21.89
C GLY A 245 12.29 -5.69 -22.00
N SER A 246 13.04 -5.73 -23.10
CA SER A 246 13.99 -4.70 -23.49
C SER A 246 13.26 -3.43 -23.92
N ILE A 247 13.70 -2.27 -23.40
CA ILE A 247 13.33 -0.93 -23.89
C ILE A 247 13.89 -0.72 -25.29
#